data_AF-A0A2T4AX36-F1
#
_entry.id   AF-A0A2T4AX36-F1
#
_cell.length_a   1.000
_cell.length_b   1.000
_cell.length_c   1.000
_cell.angle_alpha   90.00
_cell.angle_beta   90.00
_cell.angle_gamma   90.00
#
_symmetry.space_group_name_H-M   'P 1'
#
loop_
_entity.id
_entity.type
_entity.pdbx_description
1 polymer ?
#
loop_
_entity_poly.entity_id
_entity_poly.type
_entity_poly.pdbx_seq_one_letter_code
_entity_poly.pdbx_strand_id
1 'polypeptide(L)'
;MPPRSIAPRLFSRKRPHISTSPASHPQPCPYSHSYSHATPSPKPIDIQDLRSRPPKVIRDYLVPMPSHLLTTTLDDLLLLRTPPASTTRQQHLPQGHHLVYFPLQTPASQLAPDGADRDHAPNEEFTKRLWAGGEVRFHHHHRRNLVLDGRPWVCREEIGDVRVKGEEKKPGSEKVFVDVWRRYALGHDPNPKEWDIEERRTLVFMRGTGDDVSQEAPKGRLVKCEFPFLLS
;
A
#
# COMPACT_ATOMS: atom_id res chain seq x y z
N MET A 1 57.90 3.27 0.93
CA MET A 1 57.10 4.50 1.23
C MET A 1 55.95 4.12 2.16
N PRO A 2 55.94 4.60 3.42
CA PRO A 2 54.82 4.41 4.33
C PRO A 2 53.84 5.61 4.29
N PRO A 3 52.54 5.42 4.59
CA PRO A 3 51.56 6.51 4.64
C PRO A 3 51.66 7.33 5.95
N ARG A 4 51.56 8.65 5.84
CA ARG A 4 51.61 9.61 6.96
C ARG A 4 50.25 9.71 7.66
N SER A 5 50.27 9.51 8.98
CA SER A 5 49.18 9.81 9.92
C SER A 5 49.14 11.32 10.22
N ILE A 6 47.94 11.92 10.20
CA ILE A 6 47.70 13.32 10.60
C ILE A 6 46.74 13.32 11.79
N ALA A 7 47.23 13.80 12.93
CA ALA A 7 46.45 14.02 14.15
C ALA A 7 45.61 15.32 14.07
N PRO A 8 44.43 15.37 14.70
CA PRO A 8 43.57 16.56 14.70
C PRO A 8 44.04 17.63 15.71
N ARG A 9 44.07 18.89 15.28
CA ARG A 9 44.35 20.07 16.12
C ARG A 9 43.08 20.53 16.84
N LEU A 10 43.14 20.56 18.17
CA LEU A 10 42.15 21.20 19.05
C LEU A 10 42.24 22.73 18.91
N PHE A 11 41.14 23.37 18.49
CA PHE A 11 40.98 24.82 18.56
C PHE A 11 40.06 25.19 19.71
N SER A 12 40.64 25.86 20.71
CA SER A 12 39.94 26.46 21.86
C SER A 12 39.18 27.71 21.40
N ARG A 13 37.83 27.68 21.47
CA ARG A 13 36.97 28.85 21.23
C ARG A 13 36.82 29.66 22.52
N LYS A 14 37.39 30.88 22.53
CA LYS A 14 37.09 31.93 23.52
C LYS A 14 35.63 32.40 23.35
N ARG A 15 34.88 32.52 24.44
CA ARG A 15 33.53 33.12 24.48
C ARG A 15 33.63 34.65 24.40
N PRO A 16 32.84 35.34 23.54
CA PRO A 16 32.62 36.77 23.67
C PRO A 16 31.47 37.09 24.63
N HIS A 17 31.61 38.23 25.31
CA HIS A 17 30.67 38.82 26.25
C HIS A 17 29.33 39.21 25.59
N ILE A 18 28.23 38.94 26.28
CA ILE A 18 26.88 39.38 25.92
C ILE A 18 26.67 40.78 26.48
N SER A 19 26.43 41.75 25.59
CA SER A 19 25.94 43.09 25.93
C SER A 19 24.42 43.09 25.82
N THR A 20 23.73 43.36 26.93
CA THR A 20 22.26 43.44 27.01
C THR A 20 21.79 44.84 26.60
N SER A 21 21.06 44.94 25.49
CA SER A 21 20.21 46.09 25.16
C SER A 21 18.77 45.84 25.60
N PRO A 22 18.03 46.86 26.08
CA PRO A 22 16.66 46.70 26.56
C PRO A 22 15.66 46.52 25.41
N ALA A 23 14.67 45.66 25.65
CA ALA A 23 13.64 45.25 24.71
C ALA A 23 12.68 46.39 24.34
N SER A 24 12.49 46.64 23.05
CA SER A 24 11.38 47.43 22.51
C SER A 24 10.17 46.53 22.27
N HIS A 25 9.02 46.88 22.87
CA HIS A 25 7.74 46.20 22.69
C HIS A 25 7.31 46.13 21.21
N PRO A 26 6.91 44.96 20.68
CA PRO A 26 6.28 44.88 19.37
C PRO A 26 4.82 45.35 19.45
N GLN A 27 4.49 46.34 18.61
CA GLN A 27 3.11 46.79 18.38
C GLN A 27 2.33 45.72 17.59
N PRO A 28 1.06 45.41 17.95
CA PRO A 28 0.26 44.45 17.21
C PRO A 28 -0.14 44.99 15.83
N CYS A 29 0.05 44.18 14.79
CA CYS A 29 -0.36 44.47 13.42
C CYS A 29 -1.91 44.48 13.32
N PRO A 30 -2.56 45.56 12.83
CA PRO A 30 -4.01 45.67 12.88
C PRO A 30 -4.68 45.18 11.60
N TYR A 31 -4.31 44.02 11.04
CA TYR A 31 -5.04 43.44 9.89
C TYR A 31 -4.94 41.91 9.87
N SER A 32 -5.70 41.24 10.72
CA SER A 32 -6.06 39.84 10.49
C SER A 32 -7.27 39.81 9.55
N HIS A 33 -7.03 39.87 8.24
CA HIS A 33 -8.03 39.45 7.27
C HIS A 33 -8.23 37.94 7.45
N SER A 34 -9.28 37.57 8.16
CA SER A 34 -9.80 36.20 8.16
C SER A 34 -10.28 35.90 6.74
N TYR A 35 -9.43 35.31 5.91
CA TYR A 35 -9.89 34.67 4.69
C TYR A 35 -10.73 33.47 5.12
N SER A 36 -12.04 33.65 5.14
CA SER A 36 -12.99 32.55 5.16
C SER A 36 -12.80 31.79 3.86
N HIS A 37 -11.89 30.82 3.85
CA HIS A 37 -11.86 29.83 2.78
C HIS A 37 -13.17 29.05 2.88
N ALA A 38 -14.14 29.42 2.06
CA ALA A 38 -15.31 28.59 1.85
C ALA A 38 -14.80 27.25 1.34
N THR A 39 -14.95 26.20 2.17
CA THR A 39 -14.60 24.84 1.75
C THR A 39 -15.41 24.53 0.50
N PRO A 40 -14.78 24.24 -0.65
CA PRO A 40 -15.53 23.92 -1.86
C PRO A 40 -16.44 22.73 -1.57
N SER A 41 -17.66 22.78 -2.12
CA SER A 41 -18.63 21.69 -1.97
C SER A 41 -18.01 20.38 -2.45
N PRO A 42 -18.24 19.25 -1.77
CA PRO A 42 -17.66 17.96 -2.15
C PRO A 42 -18.02 17.59 -3.60
N LYS A 43 -17.03 17.15 -4.37
CA LYS A 43 -17.29 16.66 -5.73
C LYS A 43 -18.14 15.38 -5.70
N PRO A 44 -19.10 15.20 -6.61
CA PRO A 44 -19.93 14.00 -6.66
C PRO A 44 -19.07 12.74 -6.93
N ILE A 45 -19.55 11.59 -6.45
CA ILE A 45 -18.93 10.29 -6.71
C ILE A 45 -19.45 9.77 -8.04
N ASP A 46 -18.56 9.64 -9.04
CA ASP A 46 -18.89 9.02 -10.31
C ASP A 46 -18.60 7.52 -10.28
N ILE A 47 -19.65 6.73 -10.01
CA ILE A 47 -19.56 5.27 -9.95
C ILE A 47 -19.30 4.67 -11.33
N GLN A 48 -19.85 5.29 -12.38
CA GLN A 48 -19.73 4.77 -13.74
C GLN A 48 -18.33 4.99 -14.28
N ASP A 49 -17.72 6.15 -14.00
CA ASP A 49 -16.30 6.40 -14.26
C ASP A 49 -15.45 5.28 -13.63
N LEU A 50 -15.60 5.05 -12.33
CA LEU A 50 -14.79 4.07 -11.59
C LEU A 50 -14.92 2.66 -12.15
N ARG A 51 -16.14 2.23 -12.50
CA ARG A 51 -16.39 0.91 -13.12
C ARG A 51 -15.93 0.80 -14.57
N SER A 52 -15.86 1.92 -15.29
CA SER A 52 -15.44 1.96 -16.70
C SER A 52 -13.92 2.02 -16.88
N ARG A 53 -13.15 2.17 -15.79
CA ARG A 53 -11.68 2.21 -15.84
C ARG A 53 -11.14 0.94 -16.49
N PRO A 54 -10.20 1.07 -17.44
CA PRO A 54 -9.68 -0.09 -18.15
C PRO A 54 -8.90 -1.00 -17.20
N PRO A 55 -8.91 -2.33 -17.44
CA PRO A 55 -8.13 -3.27 -16.66
C PRO A 55 -6.62 -3.02 -16.86
N LYS A 56 -5.84 -3.19 -15.80
CA LYS A 56 -4.37 -3.21 -15.88
C LYS A 56 -3.90 -4.64 -16.13
N VAL A 57 -2.97 -4.79 -17.07
CA VAL A 57 -2.35 -6.09 -17.37
C VAL A 57 -0.90 -6.06 -16.93
N ILE A 58 -0.58 -6.83 -15.90
CA ILE A 58 0.75 -6.95 -15.31
C ILE A 58 1.30 -8.31 -15.73
N ARG A 59 2.55 -8.34 -16.20
CA ARG A 59 3.20 -9.58 -16.64
C ARG A 59 4.45 -9.79 -15.79
N ASP A 60 4.71 -11.04 -15.46
CA ASP A 60 5.97 -11.44 -14.84
C ASP A 60 6.28 -12.91 -15.16
N TYR A 61 7.44 -13.38 -14.71
CA TYR A 61 7.90 -14.75 -14.86
C TYR A 61 8.03 -15.38 -13.47
N LEU A 62 7.45 -16.57 -13.31
CA LEU A 62 7.54 -17.29 -12.03
C LEU A 62 8.92 -17.95 -11.90
N VAL A 63 9.88 -17.18 -11.41
CA VAL A 63 11.22 -17.68 -11.04
C VAL A 63 11.33 -17.89 -9.54
N PRO A 64 12.21 -18.77 -9.01
CA PRO A 64 12.20 -19.11 -7.58
C PRO A 64 12.51 -17.96 -6.61
N MET A 65 13.22 -16.93 -7.08
CA MET A 65 13.87 -15.94 -6.22
C MET A 65 12.90 -15.08 -5.38
N PRO A 66 11.83 -14.46 -5.92
CA PRO A 66 10.91 -13.64 -5.12
C PRO A 66 10.21 -14.44 -4.02
N SER A 67 9.78 -15.67 -4.34
CA SER A 67 9.18 -16.59 -3.36
C SER A 67 10.18 -16.96 -2.26
N HIS A 68 11.44 -17.22 -2.62
CA HIS A 68 12.48 -17.53 -1.64
C HIS A 68 12.73 -16.36 -0.69
N LEU A 69 12.87 -15.13 -1.20
CA LEU A 69 13.04 -13.94 -0.36
C LEU A 69 11.87 -13.74 0.61
N LEU A 70 10.63 -13.92 0.13
CA LEU A 70 9.45 -13.85 0.99
C LEU A 70 9.52 -14.88 2.13
N THR A 71 9.84 -16.14 1.83
CA THR A 71 10.00 -17.18 2.84
C THR A 71 11.06 -16.81 3.86
N THR A 72 12.25 -16.38 3.42
CA THR A 72 13.33 -16.00 4.33
C THR A 72 12.94 -14.84 5.25
N THR A 73 12.25 -13.82 4.73
CA THR A 73 11.75 -12.71 5.54
C THR A 73 10.70 -13.17 6.55
N LEU A 74 9.76 -14.02 6.14
CA LEU A 74 8.71 -14.52 7.04
C LEU A 74 9.25 -15.47 8.10
N ASP A 75 10.19 -16.36 7.76
CA ASP A 75 10.80 -17.28 8.70
C ASP A 75 11.51 -16.53 9.84
N ASP A 76 12.24 -15.45 9.52
CA ASP A 76 12.90 -14.58 10.50
C ASP A 76 11.88 -13.89 11.42
N LEU A 77 10.83 -13.31 10.86
CA LEU A 77 9.80 -12.59 11.63
C LEU A 77 8.93 -13.50 12.48
N LEU A 78 8.64 -14.70 11.99
CA LEU A 78 7.79 -15.67 12.68
C LEU A 78 8.60 -16.62 13.58
N LEU A 79 9.93 -16.46 13.64
CA LEU A 79 10.86 -17.34 14.33
C LEU A 79 10.64 -18.82 13.95
N LEU A 80 10.15 -19.07 12.74
CA LEU A 80 9.96 -20.41 12.22
C LEU A 80 11.36 -20.91 11.89
N ARG A 81 11.89 -21.80 12.75
CA ARG A 81 13.15 -22.50 12.52
C ARG A 81 12.95 -23.56 11.44
N THR A 82 12.64 -23.12 10.23
CA THR A 82 12.48 -24.00 9.08
C THR A 82 13.88 -24.35 8.57
N PRO A 83 14.29 -25.64 8.52
CA PRO A 83 15.56 -26.00 7.93
C PRO A 83 15.59 -25.59 6.46
N PRO A 84 16.74 -25.13 5.91
CA PRO A 84 16.82 -24.72 4.52
C PRO A 84 16.45 -25.91 3.63
N ALA A 85 15.32 -25.79 2.92
CA ALA A 85 14.84 -26.82 2.03
C ALA A 85 15.87 -27.05 0.90
N SER A 86 16.29 -28.31 0.73
CA SER A 86 17.17 -28.74 -0.34
C SER A 86 16.55 -28.44 -1.72
N THR A 87 17.38 -27.90 -2.61
CA THR A 87 17.01 -27.16 -3.83
C THR A 87 16.37 -27.95 -4.97
N THR A 88 15.94 -29.20 -4.81
CA THR A 88 15.77 -30.10 -5.98
C THR A 88 14.48 -30.92 -6.08
N ARG A 89 13.32 -30.48 -5.57
CA ARG A 89 12.09 -31.25 -5.80
C ARG A 89 10.84 -30.40 -5.98
N GLN A 90 10.58 -30.05 -7.24
CA GLN A 90 9.39 -29.38 -7.77
C GLN A 90 8.90 -28.15 -7.00
N GLN A 91 9.34 -27.01 -7.51
CA GLN A 91 9.19 -25.68 -6.96
C GLN A 91 7.79 -25.12 -7.29
N HIS A 92 6.72 -25.72 -6.76
CA HIS A 92 5.40 -25.11 -6.90
C HIS A 92 5.36 -23.77 -6.17
N LEU A 93 4.72 -22.75 -6.76
CA LEU A 93 4.50 -21.48 -6.07
C LEU A 93 3.54 -21.72 -4.90
N PRO A 94 3.95 -21.47 -3.64
CA PRO A 94 3.05 -21.64 -2.51
C PRO A 94 1.87 -20.66 -2.55
N GLN A 95 0.76 -21.02 -1.93
CA GLN A 95 -0.40 -20.12 -1.85
C GLN A 95 -0.02 -18.82 -1.14
N GLY A 96 -0.48 -17.70 -1.67
CA GLY A 96 -0.11 -16.35 -1.21
C GLY A 96 1.18 -15.80 -1.80
N HIS A 97 2.08 -16.62 -2.35
CA HIS A 97 3.35 -16.13 -2.88
C HIS A 97 3.21 -15.42 -4.24
N HIS A 98 2.06 -15.53 -4.91
CA HIS A 98 1.77 -14.75 -6.12
C HIS A 98 1.80 -13.23 -5.85
N LEU A 99 1.64 -12.80 -4.60
CA LEU A 99 1.64 -11.40 -4.20
C LEU A 99 2.97 -10.67 -4.45
N VAL A 100 4.09 -11.39 -4.56
CA VAL A 100 5.42 -10.79 -4.76
C VAL A 100 5.89 -10.76 -6.22
N TYR A 101 5.08 -11.24 -7.17
CA TYR A 101 5.42 -11.25 -8.61
C TYR A 101 4.73 -10.16 -9.42
N PHE A 102 3.57 -9.68 -8.99
CA PHE A 102 2.78 -8.73 -9.79
C PHE A 102 2.71 -7.37 -9.09
N PRO A 103 3.82 -6.60 -9.08
CA PRO A 103 3.87 -5.30 -8.43
C PRO A 103 3.02 -4.27 -9.17
N LEU A 104 2.65 -3.20 -8.47
CA LEU A 104 2.02 -2.04 -9.08
C LEU A 104 2.91 -1.52 -10.22
N GLN A 105 2.30 -1.32 -11.40
CA GLN A 105 3.00 -0.78 -12.57
C GLN A 105 2.94 0.76 -12.61
N THR A 106 2.10 1.37 -11.76
CA THR A 106 1.97 2.81 -11.65
C THR A 106 3.29 3.41 -11.17
N PRO A 107 3.90 4.34 -11.93
CA PRO A 107 5.17 4.98 -11.54
C PRO A 107 5.06 5.65 -10.18
N ALA A 108 6.16 5.65 -9.41
CA ALA A 108 6.17 6.24 -8.06
C ALA A 108 5.71 7.71 -8.02
N SER A 109 6.02 8.49 -9.07
CA SER A 109 5.59 9.89 -9.20
C SER A 109 4.09 10.08 -9.43
N GLN A 110 3.37 9.01 -9.77
CA GLN A 110 1.93 9.00 -10.04
C GLN A 110 1.14 8.30 -8.93
N LEU A 111 1.81 7.75 -7.90
CA LEU A 111 1.14 7.19 -6.74
C LEU A 111 0.48 8.29 -5.91
N ALA A 112 -0.51 7.90 -5.11
CA ALA A 112 -1.05 8.76 -4.07
C ALA A 112 0.03 9.06 -3.00
N PRO A 113 -0.14 10.09 -2.16
CA PRO A 113 0.82 10.44 -1.11
C PRO A 113 1.13 9.30 -0.13
N ASP A 114 0.19 8.36 0.07
CA ASP A 114 0.36 7.16 0.89
C ASP A 114 1.01 5.98 0.13
N GLY A 115 1.46 6.20 -1.11
CA GLY A 115 2.08 5.19 -1.97
C GLY A 115 1.10 4.22 -2.63
N ALA A 116 -0.21 4.41 -2.45
CA ALA A 116 -1.21 3.55 -3.05
C ALA A 116 -1.60 4.00 -4.47
N ASP A 117 -2.18 3.07 -5.22
CA ASP A 117 -2.70 3.36 -6.56
C ASP A 117 -3.88 4.34 -6.48
N ARG A 118 -3.89 5.32 -7.38
CA ARG A 118 -4.97 6.32 -7.48
C ARG A 118 -6.16 5.77 -8.26
N ASP A 119 -5.94 4.78 -9.12
CA ASP A 119 -6.95 4.24 -10.03
C ASP A 119 -8.06 3.45 -9.31
N HIS A 120 -7.87 3.14 -8.02
CA HIS A 120 -8.90 2.51 -7.20
C HIS A 120 -9.75 3.52 -6.43
N ALA A 121 -9.27 4.76 -6.29
CA ALA A 121 -9.97 5.79 -5.54
C ALA A 121 -11.08 6.44 -6.39
N PRO A 122 -12.22 6.82 -5.80
CA PRO A 122 -13.28 7.51 -6.53
C PRO A 122 -12.80 8.81 -7.18
N ASN A 123 -12.12 9.67 -6.41
CA ASN A 123 -11.48 10.90 -6.87
C ASN A 123 -10.44 11.39 -5.82
N GLU A 124 -9.80 12.53 -6.11
CA GLU A 124 -8.78 13.20 -5.28
C GLU A 124 -9.20 13.44 -3.81
N GLU A 125 -10.49 13.61 -3.54
CA GLU A 125 -10.98 13.97 -2.20
C GLU A 125 -11.03 12.75 -1.28
N PHE A 126 -10.95 11.53 -1.82
CA PHE A 126 -10.98 10.25 -1.09
C PHE A 126 -9.59 9.74 -0.74
N THR A 127 -8.88 10.48 0.10
CA THR A 127 -7.48 10.20 0.46
C THR A 127 -7.31 9.16 1.56
N LYS A 128 -8.35 8.89 2.37
CA LYS A 128 -8.31 7.87 3.43
C LYS A 128 -8.84 6.56 2.90
N ARG A 129 -8.09 5.47 3.08
CA ARG A 129 -8.50 4.13 2.66
C ARG A 129 -8.20 3.07 3.72
N LEU A 130 -9.03 2.04 3.77
CA LEU A 130 -8.83 0.86 4.60
C LEU A 130 -9.12 -0.41 3.81
N TRP A 131 -8.52 -1.51 4.24
CA TRP A 131 -8.90 -2.84 3.76
C TRP A 131 -10.16 -3.30 4.52
N ALA A 132 -11.26 -3.51 3.79
CA ALA A 132 -12.54 -3.90 4.36
C ALA A 132 -12.78 -5.43 4.29
N GLY A 133 -11.92 -6.17 3.58
CA GLY A 133 -12.01 -7.62 3.42
C GLY A 133 -11.61 -8.08 2.03
N GLY A 134 -11.72 -9.36 1.77
CA GLY A 134 -11.37 -9.93 0.48
C GLY A 134 -11.38 -11.46 0.51
N GLU A 135 -11.13 -12.06 -0.64
CA GLU A 135 -11.02 -13.50 -0.79
C GLU A 135 -9.98 -13.84 -1.86
N VAL A 136 -9.37 -15.01 -1.73
CA VAL A 136 -8.48 -15.58 -2.73
C VAL A 136 -8.92 -17.01 -3.01
N ARG A 137 -9.13 -17.32 -4.29
CA ARG A 137 -9.55 -18.63 -4.76
C ARG A 137 -8.47 -19.22 -5.65
N PHE A 138 -8.01 -20.42 -5.30
CA PHE A 138 -7.07 -21.21 -6.09
C PHE A 138 -7.84 -22.33 -6.81
N HIS A 139 -7.83 -22.33 -8.13
CA HIS A 139 -8.57 -23.29 -8.94
C HIS A 139 -7.90 -24.66 -8.99
N HIS A 140 -8.61 -25.74 -9.29
CA HIS A 140 -8.08 -27.12 -9.20
C HIS A 140 -6.78 -27.35 -9.99
N HIS A 141 -6.58 -26.64 -11.10
CA HIS A 141 -5.38 -26.75 -11.93
C HIS A 141 -4.17 -25.95 -11.40
N HIS A 142 -4.34 -25.12 -10.37
CA HIS A 142 -3.26 -24.29 -9.81
C HIS A 142 -2.04 -25.13 -9.42
N ARG A 143 -2.25 -26.32 -8.84
CA ARG A 143 -1.16 -27.23 -8.45
C ARG A 143 -0.36 -27.77 -9.63
N ARG A 144 -0.88 -27.73 -10.86
CA ARG A 144 -0.14 -28.16 -12.06
C ARG A 144 0.57 -26.99 -12.72
N ASN A 145 -0.06 -25.82 -12.71
CA ASN A 145 0.41 -24.67 -13.47
C ASN A 145 1.37 -23.78 -12.67
N LEU A 146 1.10 -23.55 -11.39
CA LEU A 146 1.90 -22.70 -10.51
C LEU A 146 3.24 -23.35 -10.16
N VAL A 147 4.16 -23.35 -11.12
CA VAL A 147 5.51 -23.89 -11.01
C VAL A 147 6.49 -22.74 -11.23
N LEU A 148 7.54 -22.70 -10.41
CA LEU A 148 8.61 -21.70 -10.45
C LEU A 148 9.67 -22.06 -11.51
N ASP A 149 9.24 -22.30 -12.74
CA ASP A 149 10.08 -22.76 -13.87
C ASP A 149 10.42 -21.63 -14.86
N GLY A 150 10.17 -20.38 -14.49
CA GLY A 150 10.43 -19.21 -15.32
C GLY A 150 9.46 -19.03 -16.47
N ARG A 151 8.35 -19.77 -16.52
CA ARG A 151 7.30 -19.53 -17.53
C ARG A 151 6.62 -18.17 -17.32
N PRO A 152 6.12 -17.55 -18.40
CA PRO A 152 5.41 -16.29 -18.31
C PRO A 152 4.05 -16.45 -17.66
N TRP A 153 3.65 -15.44 -16.90
CA TRP A 153 2.35 -15.32 -16.27
C TRP A 153 1.79 -13.93 -16.46
N VAL A 154 0.47 -13.83 -16.35
CA VAL A 154 -0.27 -12.59 -16.39
C VAL A 154 -1.09 -12.41 -15.13
N CYS A 155 -1.18 -11.17 -14.66
CA CYS A 155 -2.16 -10.68 -13.70
C CYS A 155 -3.01 -9.62 -14.38
N ARG A 156 -4.32 -9.81 -14.39
CA ARG A 156 -5.28 -8.80 -14.84
C ARG A 156 -5.96 -8.20 -13.61
N GLU A 157 -5.70 -6.92 -13.37
CA GLU A 157 -6.29 -6.13 -12.30
C GLU A 157 -7.43 -5.26 -12.84
N GLU A 158 -8.59 -5.26 -12.20
CA GLU A 158 -9.71 -4.40 -12.59
C GLU A 158 -10.61 -4.01 -11.42
N ILE A 159 -11.41 -2.97 -11.64
CA ILE A 159 -12.49 -2.58 -10.73
C ILE A 159 -13.68 -3.51 -10.94
N GLY A 160 -14.15 -4.11 -9.86
CA GLY A 160 -15.38 -4.87 -9.79
C GLY A 160 -16.55 -4.02 -9.31
N ASP A 161 -17.23 -4.51 -8.27
CA ASP A 161 -18.37 -3.81 -7.71
C ASP A 161 -17.94 -2.56 -6.92
N VAL A 162 -18.77 -1.52 -7.01
CA VAL A 162 -18.59 -0.23 -6.36
C VAL A 162 -19.87 0.10 -5.61
N ARG A 163 -19.77 0.28 -4.29
CA ARG A 163 -20.92 0.49 -3.39
C ARG A 163 -20.67 1.72 -2.54
N VAL A 164 -21.61 2.66 -2.54
CA VAL A 164 -21.56 3.86 -1.69
C VAL A 164 -22.45 3.64 -0.48
N LYS A 165 -21.94 3.93 0.72
CA LYS A 165 -22.71 3.97 1.97
C LYS A 165 -22.48 5.32 2.64
N GLY A 166 -23.50 5.90 3.26
CA GLY A 166 -23.39 7.18 3.96
C GLY A 166 -24.74 7.66 4.44
N GLU A 167 -24.76 8.68 5.30
CA GLU A 167 -26.01 9.31 5.71
C GLU A 167 -26.36 10.42 4.74
N GLU A 168 -27.52 10.34 4.08
CA GLU A 168 -28.01 11.38 3.14
C GLU A 168 -28.04 12.78 3.79
N LYS A 169 -28.30 12.83 5.10
CA LYS A 169 -28.40 14.08 5.87
C LYS A 169 -27.05 14.66 6.27
N LYS A 170 -25.93 13.96 6.01
CA LYS A 170 -24.58 14.38 6.37
C LYS A 170 -23.64 14.27 5.16
N PRO A 171 -23.64 15.28 4.28
CA PRO A 171 -22.71 15.36 3.16
C PRO A 171 -21.27 15.20 3.64
N GLY A 172 -20.47 14.41 2.93
CA GLY A 172 -19.08 14.10 3.31
C GLY A 172 -18.93 12.89 4.24
N SER A 173 -20.03 12.27 4.68
CA SER A 173 -20.00 11.01 5.44
C SER A 173 -19.91 9.76 4.54
N GLU A 174 -19.81 9.96 3.22
CA GLU A 174 -19.82 8.87 2.26
C GLU A 174 -18.57 7.99 2.40
N LYS A 175 -18.80 6.67 2.35
CA LYS A 175 -17.81 5.62 2.27
C LYS A 175 -18.01 4.89 0.96
N VAL A 176 -16.97 4.82 0.15
CA VAL A 176 -17.03 4.11 -1.13
C VAL A 176 -16.27 2.80 -1.00
N PHE A 177 -17.00 1.70 -1.09
CA PHE A 177 -16.44 0.35 -1.12
C PHE A 177 -16.17 -0.03 -2.57
N VAL A 178 -14.94 -0.41 -2.87
CA VAL A 178 -14.46 -0.73 -4.20
C VAL A 178 -13.87 -2.13 -4.15
N ASP A 179 -14.47 -3.06 -4.89
CA ASP A 179 -13.86 -4.36 -5.12
C ASP A 179 -12.79 -4.23 -6.21
N VAL A 180 -11.56 -4.62 -5.89
CA VAL A 180 -10.44 -4.72 -6.82
C VAL A 180 -10.21 -6.20 -7.07
N TRP A 181 -10.38 -6.63 -8.32
CA TRP A 181 -10.09 -7.99 -8.75
C TRP A 181 -8.68 -8.06 -9.28
N ARG A 182 -7.94 -9.10 -8.89
CA ARG A 182 -6.72 -9.56 -9.56
C ARG A 182 -6.90 -11.01 -9.95
N ARG A 183 -6.73 -11.31 -11.24
CA ARG A 183 -6.82 -12.68 -11.75
C ARG A 183 -5.53 -13.07 -12.43
N TYR A 184 -5.09 -14.29 -12.17
CA TYR A 184 -3.76 -14.76 -12.55
C TYR A 184 -3.85 -16.02 -13.39
N ALA A 185 -3.08 -16.09 -14.46
CA ALA A 185 -3.04 -17.25 -15.34
C ALA A 185 -1.66 -17.45 -15.97
N LEU A 186 -1.38 -18.70 -16.32
CA LEU A 186 -0.22 -19.07 -17.10
C LEU A 186 -0.29 -18.46 -18.51
N GLY A 187 0.83 -17.89 -18.97
CA GLY A 187 0.98 -17.33 -20.31
C GLY A 187 0.98 -15.80 -20.36
N HIS A 188 0.88 -15.27 -21.58
CA HIS A 188 0.87 -13.82 -21.85
C HIS A 188 -0.50 -13.27 -22.25
N ASP A 189 -1.48 -14.16 -22.45
CA ASP A 189 -2.83 -13.80 -22.88
C ASP A 189 -3.54 -13.06 -21.74
N PRO A 190 -3.90 -11.76 -21.90
CA PRO A 190 -4.61 -11.02 -20.87
C PRO A 190 -6.04 -11.51 -20.63
N ASN A 191 -6.62 -12.29 -21.55
CA ASN A 191 -7.99 -12.80 -21.45
C ASN A 191 -8.02 -14.32 -21.65
N PRO A 192 -7.35 -15.09 -20.77
CA PRO A 192 -7.34 -16.53 -20.85
C PRO A 192 -8.76 -17.08 -20.66
N LYS A 193 -9.01 -18.29 -21.19
CA LYS A 193 -10.30 -18.97 -21.00
C LYS A 193 -10.57 -19.32 -19.54
N GLU A 194 -9.51 -19.57 -18.78
CA GLU A 194 -9.57 -19.98 -17.38
C GLU A 194 -8.50 -19.23 -16.56
N TRP A 195 -8.83 -18.98 -15.30
CA TRP A 195 -7.92 -18.35 -14.33
C TRP A 195 -7.42 -19.41 -13.35
N ASP A 196 -6.14 -19.36 -12.99
CA ASP A 196 -5.54 -20.26 -11.98
C ASP A 196 -5.77 -19.74 -10.57
N ILE A 197 -5.75 -18.41 -10.40
CA ILE A 197 -6.01 -17.71 -9.15
C ILE A 197 -6.96 -16.55 -9.41
N GLU A 198 -7.95 -16.38 -8.54
CA GLU A 198 -8.78 -15.17 -8.49
C GLU A 198 -8.74 -14.58 -7.09
N GLU A 199 -8.37 -13.32 -7.01
CA GLU A 199 -8.29 -12.54 -5.79
C GLU A 199 -9.24 -11.34 -5.89
N ARG A 200 -10.06 -11.14 -4.87
CA ARG A 200 -10.86 -9.93 -4.70
C ARG A 200 -10.47 -9.24 -3.41
N ARG A 201 -10.13 -7.96 -3.47
CA ARG A 201 -9.93 -7.10 -2.31
C ARG A 201 -11.01 -6.04 -2.27
N THR A 202 -11.69 -5.88 -1.15
CA THR A 202 -12.60 -4.77 -0.92
C THR A 202 -11.85 -3.66 -0.20
N LEU A 203 -11.64 -2.54 -0.88
CA LEU A 203 -11.13 -1.31 -0.28
C LEU A 203 -12.30 -0.43 0.13
N VAL A 204 -12.19 0.28 1.24
CA VAL A 204 -13.13 1.35 1.61
C VAL A 204 -12.41 2.69 1.60
N PHE A 205 -12.97 3.63 0.86
CA PHE A 205 -12.47 4.98 0.70
C PHE A 205 -13.35 5.97 1.48
N MET A 206 -12.69 6.92 2.14
CA MET A 206 -13.29 8.00 2.91
C MET A 206 -12.62 9.31 2.51
N ARG A 207 -13.35 10.41 2.64
CA ARG A 207 -12.80 11.73 2.35
C ARG A 207 -11.70 12.11 3.34
N GLY A 208 -10.68 12.80 2.84
CA GLY A 208 -9.69 13.48 3.68
C GLY A 208 -10.36 14.61 4.44
N THR A 209 -9.98 14.80 5.70
CA THR A 209 -10.32 16.02 6.44
C THR A 209 -9.17 16.99 6.22
N GLY A 210 -9.43 18.25 5.87
CA GLY A 210 -8.39 19.24 5.55
C GLY A 210 -7.30 19.46 6.61
N ASP A 211 -7.47 18.87 7.79
CA ASP A 211 -6.57 18.93 8.95
C ASP A 211 -5.53 17.78 9.01
N ASP A 212 -5.47 16.90 8.01
CA ASP A 212 -4.61 15.69 8.03
C ASP A 212 -3.10 15.98 7.89
N VAL A 213 -2.66 17.24 7.86
CA VAL A 213 -1.23 17.61 7.79
C VAL A 213 -0.49 17.36 9.12
N SER A 214 -1.18 17.16 10.25
CA SER A 214 -0.50 17.07 11.56
C SER A 214 -1.17 16.19 12.63
N GLN A 215 -1.89 15.12 12.27
CA GLN A 215 -2.44 14.23 13.31
C GLN A 215 -1.50 13.06 13.64
N GLU A 216 -1.01 13.08 14.88
CA GLU A 216 -0.28 12.02 15.55
C GLU A 216 -1.04 10.68 15.44
N ALA A 217 -0.32 9.60 15.15
CA ALA A 217 -0.92 8.29 14.85
C ALA A 217 -1.87 7.84 15.97
N PRO A 218 -3.10 7.37 15.65
CA PRO A 218 -4.03 6.91 16.66
C PRO A 218 -3.44 5.71 17.41
N LYS A 219 -3.55 5.73 18.74
CA LYS A 219 -3.11 4.64 19.62
C LYS A 219 -3.81 3.35 19.19
N GLY A 220 -3.04 2.39 18.68
CA GLY A 220 -3.55 1.13 18.15
C GLY A 220 -4.45 0.41 19.16
N ARG A 221 -5.63 -0.01 18.71
CA ARG A 221 -6.54 -0.85 19.51
C ARG A 221 -6.07 -2.30 19.40
N LEU A 222 -5.75 -2.91 20.54
CA LEU A 222 -5.41 -4.33 20.60
C LEU A 222 -6.61 -5.17 20.10
N VAL A 223 -6.40 -5.98 19.06
CA VAL A 223 -7.36 -6.98 18.61
C VAL A 223 -6.92 -8.32 19.18
N LYS A 224 -7.74 -8.91 20.06
CA LYS A 224 -7.50 -10.23 20.62
C LYS A 224 -7.78 -11.27 19.54
N CYS A 225 -6.75 -11.94 19.04
CA CYS A 225 -6.92 -13.14 18.22
C CYS A 225 -7.06 -14.34 19.16
N GLU A 226 -8.27 -14.89 19.23
CA GLU A 226 -8.51 -16.18 19.88
C GLU A 226 -8.02 -17.28 18.93
N PHE A 227 -6.93 -17.96 19.28
CA PHE A 227 -6.49 -19.16 18.57
C PHE A 227 -7.25 -20.36 19.13
N PRO A 228 -8.09 -21.06 18.34
CA PRO A 228 -8.57 -22.36 18.74
C PRO A 228 -7.41 -23.35 18.65
N PHE A 229 -6.89 -23.76 19.81
CA PHE A 229 -6.02 -24.92 19.92
C PHE A 229 -6.82 -26.16 19.50
N LEU A 230 -6.61 -26.66 18.29
CA LEU A 230 -6.92 -28.04 17.95
C LEU A 230 -5.76 -28.90 18.45
N LEU A 231 -5.93 -29.44 19.65
CA LEU A 231 -5.14 -30.56 20.14
C LEU A 231 -5.54 -31.81 19.36
N SER A 232 -4.57 -32.51 18.80
CA SER A 232 -4.62 -33.95 18.51
C SER A 232 -3.33 -34.56 19.04
#